data_AF-K2EQW6-F1
#
_entry.id   AF-K2EQW6-F1
#
_cell.length_a   1.000
_cell.length_b   1.000
_cell.length_c   1.000
_cell.angle_alpha   90.00
_cell.angle_beta   90.00
_cell.angle_gamma   90.00
#
_symmetry.space_group_name_H-M   'P 1'
#
loop_
_entity.id
_entity.type
_entity.pdbx_description
1 polymer ?
#
loop_
_entity_poly.entity_id
_entity_poly.type
_entity_poly.pdbx_seq_one_letter_code
_entity_poly.pdbx_strand_id
1 'polypeptide(L)'
;MLSELRQLLKHPWQFYLQKAHGIYLDRTLQETFALQKAKLLKQSLEGPVDFGPGMIGKALEIDILEKKEELLAKCTPVTLELREGSREPKWEDHRYIVPPLEVPLEKGSVVLTGTIHQTSREGMLSFRPDTIAGSLQVWSDALISSIFFGCPHLRILKEDRVRSIENPEKHLAALLEYFLIALRCPSPLLSHWTDPILRKGMEALEKARLQGPSLEDPVYDWVVSRTELPT
;
A
#
# COMPACT_ATOMS: atom_id res chain seq x y z
N MET A 1 5.06 -12.90 -1.03
CA MET A 1 3.61 -12.77 -0.74
C MET A 1 3.18 -11.35 -0.34
N LEU A 2 3.80 -10.70 0.66
CA LEU A 2 3.39 -9.32 1.05
C LEU A 2 3.49 -8.29 -0.08
N SER A 3 4.56 -8.36 -0.88
CA SER A 3 4.71 -7.52 -2.08
C SER A 3 3.55 -7.69 -3.07
N GLU A 4 3.02 -8.90 -3.18
CA GLU A 4 1.93 -9.25 -4.09
C GLU A 4 0.58 -8.75 -3.56
N LEU A 5 0.36 -8.83 -2.25
CA LEU A 5 -0.82 -8.24 -1.60
C LEU A 5 -0.86 -6.71 -1.80
N ARG A 6 0.28 -6.04 -1.61
CA ARG A 6 0.42 -4.60 -1.87
C ARG A 6 0.12 -4.28 -3.33
N GLN A 7 0.61 -5.12 -4.26
CA GLN A 7 0.35 -4.94 -5.68
C GLN A 7 -1.13 -5.11 -6.02
N LEU A 8 -1.79 -6.16 -5.50
CA LEU A 8 -3.22 -6.40 -5.68
C LEU A 8 -4.05 -5.20 -5.21
N LEU A 9 -3.76 -4.67 -4.02
CA LEU A 9 -4.49 -3.53 -3.45
C LEU A 9 -4.23 -2.21 -4.19
N LYS A 10 -3.05 -2.06 -4.78
CA LYS A 10 -2.70 -0.87 -5.56
C LYS A 10 -3.32 -0.91 -6.96
N HIS A 11 -3.17 -2.04 -7.65
CA HIS A 11 -3.52 -2.19 -9.07
C HIS A 11 -3.96 -3.64 -9.38
N PRO A 12 -5.24 -4.00 -9.10
CA PRO A 12 -5.69 -5.39 -9.16
C PRO A 12 -5.58 -6.03 -10.56
N TRP A 13 -5.79 -5.25 -11.61
CA TRP A 13 -5.63 -5.72 -12.99
C TRP A 13 -4.18 -5.98 -13.36
N GLN A 14 -3.26 -5.11 -12.94
CA GLN A 14 -1.83 -5.33 -13.17
C GLN A 14 -1.37 -6.59 -12.43
N PHE A 15 -1.86 -6.79 -11.20
CA PHE A 15 -1.63 -8.01 -10.45
C PHE A 15 -2.13 -9.24 -11.22
N TYR A 16 -3.38 -9.23 -11.71
CA TYR A 16 -3.94 -10.35 -12.46
C TYR A 16 -3.16 -10.65 -13.76
N LEU A 17 -2.89 -9.63 -14.58
CA LEU A 17 -2.14 -9.79 -15.83
C LEU A 17 -0.73 -10.37 -15.59
N GLN A 18 -0.03 -9.90 -14.57
CA GLN A 18 1.30 -10.42 -14.25
C GLN A 18 1.25 -11.83 -13.66
N LYS A 19 0.31 -12.11 -12.76
CA LYS A 19 0.28 -13.39 -12.03
C LYS A 19 -0.41 -14.51 -12.77
N ALA A 20 -1.52 -14.23 -13.46
CA ALA A 20 -2.26 -15.24 -14.21
C ALA A 20 -1.72 -15.42 -15.63
N HIS A 21 -1.19 -14.35 -16.25
CA HIS A 21 -0.81 -14.36 -17.68
C HIS A 21 0.67 -14.07 -17.95
N GLY A 22 1.46 -13.70 -16.94
CA GLY A 22 2.88 -13.35 -17.13
C GLY A 22 3.10 -12.08 -17.96
N ILE A 23 2.08 -11.22 -18.08
CA ILE A 23 2.14 -10.00 -18.90
C ILE A 23 2.60 -8.82 -18.06
N TYR A 24 3.71 -8.20 -18.46
CA TYR A 24 4.30 -7.03 -17.82
C TYR A 24 4.08 -5.81 -18.71
N LEU A 25 3.44 -4.77 -18.15
CA LEU A 25 3.24 -3.50 -18.83
C LEU A 25 4.38 -2.55 -18.43
N ASP A 26 5.40 -2.47 -19.28
CA ASP A 26 6.54 -1.58 -19.08
C ASP A 26 6.17 -0.16 -19.49
N ARG A 27 5.55 0.59 -18.58
CA ARG A 27 5.48 2.05 -18.68
C ARG A 27 6.51 2.69 -17.77
N THR A 28 7.46 3.41 -18.36
CA THR A 28 8.29 4.38 -17.65
C THR A 28 7.39 5.51 -17.13
N LEU A 29 7.10 5.50 -15.83
CA LEU A 29 6.44 6.63 -15.17
C LEU A 29 7.43 7.79 -15.06
N GLN A 30 7.06 8.96 -15.58
CA GLN A 30 7.79 10.19 -15.27
C GLN A 30 7.69 10.47 -13.76
N GLU A 31 8.84 10.58 -13.09
CA GLU A 31 8.87 10.93 -11.68
C GLU A 31 8.49 12.39 -11.50
N THR A 32 7.38 12.65 -10.81
CA THR A 32 7.02 14.00 -10.40
C THR A 32 7.83 14.41 -9.17
N PHE A 33 8.08 15.70 -9.02
CA PHE A 33 8.82 16.24 -7.87
C PHE A 33 8.16 15.90 -6.52
N ALA A 34 6.82 15.85 -6.48
CA ALA A 34 6.07 15.42 -5.29
C ALA A 34 6.35 13.94 -4.93
N LEU A 35 6.46 13.07 -5.95
CA LEU A 35 6.80 11.67 -5.75
C LEU A 35 8.25 11.52 -5.25
N GLN A 36 9.18 12.32 -5.79
CA GLN A 36 10.57 12.35 -5.37
C GLN A 36 10.70 12.76 -3.89
N LYS A 37 10.01 13.83 -3.46
CA LYS A 37 9.96 14.24 -2.04
C LYS A 37 9.44 13.15 -1.12
N ALA A 38 8.33 12.49 -1.49
CA ALA A 38 7.76 11.42 -0.68
C ALA A 38 8.70 10.21 -0.56
N LYS A 39 9.42 9.86 -1.64
CA LYS A 39 10.43 8.79 -1.63
C LYS A 39 11.61 9.14 -0.71
N LEU A 40 12.16 10.35 -0.83
CA LEU A 40 13.29 10.80 -0.02
C LEU A 40 12.93 10.86 1.47
N LEU A 41 11.72 11.34 1.81
CA LEU A 41 11.25 11.32 3.19
C LEU A 41 11.21 9.88 3.73
N LYS A 42 10.61 8.95 2.98
CA LYS A 42 10.57 7.54 3.37
C LYS A 42 11.97 6.96 3.58
N GLN A 43 12.89 7.19 2.65
CA GLN A 43 14.26 6.70 2.75
C GLN A 43 14.98 7.32 3.97
N SER A 44 14.73 8.59 4.27
CA SER A 44 15.36 9.29 5.39
C SER A 44 14.95 8.76 6.76
N LEU A 45 13.77 8.13 6.86
CA LEU A 45 13.30 7.45 8.06
C LEU A 45 13.96 6.07 8.24
N GLU A 46 14.41 5.46 7.16
CA GLU A 46 15.05 4.15 7.14
C GLU A 46 16.59 4.25 7.27
N GLY A 47 17.19 5.37 6.86
CA GLY A 47 18.63 5.59 6.93
C GLY A 47 19.11 6.92 6.31
N PRO A 48 20.43 7.09 6.09
CA PRO A 48 20.99 8.25 5.41
C PRO A 48 20.61 8.26 3.93
N VAL A 49 20.40 9.46 3.38
CA VAL A 49 19.92 9.67 1.99
C VAL A 49 20.81 10.70 1.31
N ASP A 50 21.12 10.46 0.04
CA ASP A 50 21.73 11.45 -0.83
C ASP A 50 20.65 12.33 -1.47
N PHE A 51 20.67 13.62 -1.16
CA PHE A 51 19.73 14.61 -1.69
C PHE A 51 20.21 15.25 -2.99
N GLY A 52 21.40 14.88 -3.46
CA GLY A 52 22.03 15.42 -4.65
C GLY A 52 22.73 16.78 -4.42
N PRO A 53 23.59 17.19 -5.36
CA PRO A 53 24.40 18.40 -5.20
C PRO A 53 23.64 19.70 -5.48
N GLY A 54 24.18 20.82 -4.98
CA GLY A 54 23.74 22.18 -5.30
C GLY A 54 22.67 22.76 -4.37
N MET A 55 22.20 23.98 -4.68
CA MET A 55 21.24 24.70 -3.83
C MET A 55 19.88 24.00 -3.74
N ILE A 56 19.45 23.34 -4.81
CA ILE A 56 18.18 22.60 -4.84
C ILE A 56 18.26 21.37 -3.92
N GLY A 57 19.39 20.63 -3.95
CA GLY A 57 19.62 19.49 -3.06
C GLY A 57 19.62 19.90 -1.58
N LYS A 58 20.31 20.99 -1.24
CA LYS A 58 20.30 21.53 0.13
C LYS A 58 18.92 21.99 0.60
N ALA A 59 18.17 22.68 -0.26
CA ALA A 59 16.81 23.09 0.09
C ALA A 59 15.88 21.88 0.29
N LEU A 60 16.07 20.83 -0.49
CA LEU A 60 15.35 19.57 -0.37
C LEU A 60 15.73 18.81 0.91
N GLU A 61 17.01 18.76 1.24
CA GLU A 61 17.52 18.18 2.48
C GLU A 61 16.89 18.86 3.70
N ILE A 62 16.90 20.20 3.77
CA ILE A 62 16.29 20.95 4.87
C ILE A 62 14.79 20.62 4.99
N ASP A 63 14.02 20.71 3.90
CA ASP A 63 12.57 20.42 3.91
C ASP A 63 12.26 18.98 4.35
N ILE A 64 13.10 18.01 3.99
CA ILE A 64 12.91 16.61 4.37
C ILE A 64 13.32 16.36 5.82
N LEU A 65 14.41 16.95 6.29
CA LEU A 65 14.89 16.80 7.66
C LEU A 65 13.95 17.46 8.66
N GLU A 66 13.44 18.67 8.38
CA GLU A 66 12.43 19.33 9.22
C GLU A 66 11.17 18.46 9.36
N LYS A 67 10.68 17.91 8.25
CA LYS A 67 9.54 16.97 8.28
C LYS A 67 9.86 15.68 9.01
N LYS A 68 11.06 15.14 8.84
CA LYS A 68 11.49 13.94 9.56
C LYS A 68 11.49 14.19 11.07
N GLU A 69 12.03 15.31 11.53
CA GLU A 69 12.04 15.67 12.95
C GLU A 69 10.63 15.84 13.51
N GLU A 70 9.76 16.55 12.79
CA GLU A 70 8.34 16.70 13.19
C GLU A 70 7.66 15.33 13.36
N LEU A 71 7.96 14.38 12.47
CA LEU A 71 7.40 13.03 12.53
C LEU A 71 7.97 12.19 13.66
N LEU A 72 9.29 12.24 13.86
CA LEU A 72 9.98 11.53 14.94
C LEU A 72 9.54 12.03 16.32
N ALA A 73 9.18 13.32 16.42
CA ALA A 73 8.59 13.88 17.63
C ALA A 73 7.19 13.30 17.94
N LYS A 74 6.42 12.92 16.91
CA LYS A 74 5.07 12.35 17.06
C LYS A 74 5.08 10.83 17.25
N CYS A 75 6.00 10.13 16.60
CA CYS A 75 6.06 8.66 16.63
C CYS A 75 7.45 8.15 16.23
N THR A 76 7.89 7.06 16.86
CA THR A 76 9.13 6.38 16.46
C THR A 76 8.81 5.29 15.44
N PRO A 77 9.25 5.44 14.17
CA PRO A 77 9.03 4.42 13.15
C PRO A 77 9.83 3.16 13.47
N VAL A 78 9.21 2.02 13.23
CA VAL A 78 9.75 0.68 13.37
C VAL A 78 9.54 -0.07 12.07
N THR A 79 10.50 -0.92 11.72
CA THR A 79 10.36 -1.88 10.63
C THR A 79 9.98 -3.25 11.21
N LEU A 80 8.85 -3.79 10.79
CA LEU A 80 8.38 -5.11 11.19
C LEU A 80 8.82 -6.14 10.15
N GLU A 81 9.49 -7.21 10.56
CA GLU A 81 10.04 -8.22 9.67
C GLU A 81 9.56 -9.63 10.03
N LEU A 82 8.78 -10.23 9.13
CA LEU A 82 8.30 -11.61 9.23
C LEU A 82 9.31 -12.53 8.54
N ARG A 83 10.14 -13.26 9.31
CA ARG A 83 11.24 -14.08 8.78
C ARG A 83 11.05 -15.57 9.07
N GLU A 84 11.17 -16.42 8.04
CA GLU A 84 11.01 -17.89 8.12
C GLU A 84 11.94 -18.58 9.14
N GLY A 85 13.13 -18.01 9.38
CA GLY A 85 14.08 -18.54 10.37
C GLY A 85 13.88 -18.03 11.80
N SER A 86 12.96 -17.10 12.04
CA SER A 86 12.72 -16.59 13.40
C SER A 86 11.75 -17.50 14.13
N ARG A 87 12.13 -17.96 15.33
CA ARG A 87 11.24 -18.76 16.20
C ARG A 87 10.47 -17.92 17.21
N GLU A 88 11.08 -16.83 17.64
CA GLU A 88 10.52 -15.92 18.66
C GLU A 88 10.64 -14.46 18.20
N PRO A 89 9.73 -13.58 18.66
CA PRO A 89 9.85 -12.14 18.44
C PRO A 89 11.10 -11.57 19.11
N LYS A 90 11.84 -10.71 18.41
CA LYS A 90 13.00 -10.01 18.95
C LYS A 90 13.13 -8.60 18.39
N TRP A 91 13.73 -7.72 19.19
CA TRP A 91 14.05 -6.36 18.79
C TRP A 91 15.52 -6.24 18.41
N GLU A 92 15.80 -5.64 17.26
CA GLU A 92 17.14 -5.28 16.78
C GLU A 92 17.10 -3.82 16.31
N ASP A 93 17.56 -2.90 17.15
CA ASP A 93 17.49 -1.45 16.90
C ASP A 93 16.05 -0.98 16.59
N HIS A 94 15.82 -0.44 15.40
CA HIS A 94 14.51 0.00 14.90
C HIS A 94 13.74 -1.11 14.18
N ARG A 95 14.16 -2.38 14.33
CA ARG A 95 13.53 -3.54 13.67
C ARG A 95 12.90 -4.46 14.70
N TYR A 96 11.66 -4.84 14.46
CA TYR A 96 10.95 -5.86 15.20
C TYR A 96 10.85 -7.11 14.31
N ILE A 97 11.67 -8.12 14.63
CA ILE A 97 11.76 -9.35 13.86
C ILE A 97 10.86 -10.38 14.52
N VAL A 98 9.96 -10.97 13.75
CA VAL A 98 8.93 -11.91 14.22
C VAL A 98 8.94 -13.17 13.35
N PRO A 99 8.43 -14.31 13.87
CA PRO A 99 8.14 -15.47 13.04
C PRO A 99 7.16 -15.13 11.91
N PRO A 100 7.07 -15.96 10.86
CA PRO A 100 6.04 -15.84 9.85
C PRO A 100 4.65 -15.84 10.47
N LEU A 101 3.72 -15.09 9.88
CA LEU A 101 2.34 -15.08 10.33
C LEU A 101 1.55 -16.14 9.57
N GLU A 102 1.10 -17.17 10.27
CA GLU A 102 0.17 -18.16 9.72
C GLU A 102 -1.26 -17.67 9.92
N VAL A 103 -2.00 -17.55 8.82
CA VAL A 103 -3.40 -17.12 8.82
C VAL A 103 -4.28 -18.29 8.38
N PRO A 104 -5.17 -18.80 9.26
CA PRO A 104 -6.13 -19.82 8.88
C PRO A 104 -7.21 -19.23 7.97
N LEU A 105 -7.52 -19.95 6.89
CA LEU A 105 -8.59 -19.65 5.94
C LEU A 105 -9.63 -20.78 5.95
N GLU A 106 -10.77 -20.60 5.27
CA GLU A 106 -11.77 -21.67 5.17
C GLU A 106 -11.22 -22.98 4.57
N LYS A 107 -10.24 -22.88 3.66
CA LYS A 107 -9.66 -24.02 2.92
C LYS A 107 -8.14 -24.08 3.06
N GLY A 108 -7.66 -24.14 4.31
CA GLY A 108 -6.24 -24.32 4.63
C GLY A 108 -5.65 -23.13 5.37
N SER A 109 -4.33 -22.95 5.31
CA SER A 109 -3.65 -21.81 5.90
C SER A 109 -2.70 -21.16 4.90
N VAL A 110 -2.41 -19.89 5.14
CA VAL A 110 -1.44 -19.11 4.38
C VAL A 110 -0.37 -18.59 5.33
N VAL A 111 0.89 -18.71 4.93
CA VAL A 111 2.02 -18.20 5.69
C VAL A 111 2.54 -16.93 5.05
N LEU A 112 2.57 -15.84 5.83
CA LEU A 112 3.04 -14.53 5.40
C LEU A 112 4.46 -14.27 5.87
N THR A 113 5.30 -13.81 4.92
CA THR A 113 6.70 -13.46 5.12
C THR A 113 7.03 -12.15 4.40
N GLY A 114 8.02 -11.43 4.93
CA GLY A 114 8.55 -10.20 4.35
C GLY A 114 8.60 -9.03 5.33
N THR A 115 8.87 -7.84 4.79
CA THR A 115 9.15 -6.63 5.57
C THR A 115 8.03 -5.60 5.41
N ILE A 116 7.61 -5.03 6.53
CA ILE A 116 6.66 -3.92 6.63
C ILE A 116 7.39 -2.72 7.22
N HIS A 117 7.44 -1.64 6.44
CA HIS A 117 8.07 -0.40 6.84
C HIS A 117 7.03 0.55 7.45
N GLN A 118 7.50 1.60 8.13
CA GLN A 118 6.64 2.69 8.60
C GLN A 118 5.56 2.22 9.58
N THR A 119 5.90 1.25 10.43
CA THR A 119 5.05 0.86 11.55
C THR A 119 5.45 1.61 12.81
N SER A 120 4.66 1.55 13.86
CA SER A 120 5.04 1.99 15.20
C SER A 120 4.30 1.14 16.24
N ARG A 121 4.72 1.22 17.50
CA ARG A 121 3.97 0.59 18.61
C ARG A 121 2.57 1.18 18.78
N GLU A 122 2.33 2.36 18.24
CA GLU A 122 1.03 3.06 18.25
C GLU A 122 0.19 2.82 16.99
N GLY A 123 0.61 1.87 16.14
CA GLY A 123 -0.07 1.51 14.90
C GLY A 123 0.71 1.85 13.63
N MET A 124 0.08 1.60 12.48
CA MET A 124 0.65 1.82 11.16
C MET A 124 0.70 3.30 10.81
N LEU A 125 1.82 3.76 10.28
CA LEU A 125 2.01 5.14 9.84
C LEU A 125 1.72 5.24 8.34
N SER A 126 0.81 6.13 7.95
CA SER A 126 0.44 6.39 6.57
C SER A 126 0.75 7.83 6.16
N PHE A 127 1.50 7.96 5.07
CA PHE A 127 1.77 9.23 4.37
C PHE A 127 0.75 9.50 3.26
N ARG A 128 -0.23 8.62 3.10
CA ARG A 128 -1.27 8.72 2.07
C ARG A 128 -2.38 9.65 2.56
N PRO A 129 -3.08 10.36 1.66
CA PRO A 129 -4.22 11.17 2.05
C PRO A 129 -5.34 10.29 2.63
N ASP A 130 -6.15 10.89 3.52
CA ASP A 130 -7.30 10.25 4.18
C ASP A 130 -8.46 9.93 3.22
N THR A 131 -8.24 8.93 2.37
CA THR A 131 -9.11 8.44 1.29
C THR A 131 -9.20 6.91 1.35
N ILE A 132 -10.24 6.30 0.79
CA ILE A 132 -10.31 4.83 0.70
C ILE A 132 -9.13 4.33 -0.14
N ALA A 133 -8.85 4.98 -1.27
CA ALA A 133 -7.73 4.64 -2.14
C ALA A 133 -6.38 4.69 -1.39
N GLY A 134 -6.15 5.73 -0.59
CA GLY A 134 -4.95 5.88 0.22
C GLY A 134 -4.83 4.81 1.31
N SER A 135 -5.95 4.48 1.96
CA SER A 135 -6.01 3.45 3.01
C SER A 135 -5.76 2.05 2.44
N LEU A 136 -6.35 1.72 1.29
CA LEU A 136 -6.18 0.42 0.63
C LEU A 136 -4.71 0.10 0.34
N GLN A 137 -3.92 1.10 -0.08
CA GLN A 137 -2.51 0.88 -0.42
C GLN A 137 -1.64 0.46 0.76
N VAL A 138 -2.05 0.76 1.99
CA VAL A 138 -1.35 0.37 3.22
C VAL A 138 -2.15 -0.64 4.05
N TRP A 139 -3.29 -1.11 3.53
CA TRP A 139 -4.25 -1.88 4.33
C TRP A 139 -3.70 -3.22 4.79
N SER A 140 -3.07 -3.97 3.88
CA SER A 140 -2.40 -5.25 4.23
C SER A 140 -1.37 -5.06 5.34
N ASP A 141 -0.50 -4.05 5.19
CA ASP A 141 0.53 -3.71 6.16
C ASP A 141 -0.07 -3.28 7.50
N ALA A 142 -1.14 -2.48 7.47
CA ALA A 142 -1.86 -2.04 8.65
C ALA A 142 -2.43 -3.22 9.44
N LEU A 143 -3.16 -4.12 8.77
CA LEU A 143 -3.73 -5.32 9.40
C LEU A 143 -2.66 -6.18 10.09
N ILE A 144 -1.57 -6.47 9.40
CA ILE A 144 -0.49 -7.31 9.93
C ILE A 144 0.22 -6.62 11.09
N SER A 145 0.53 -5.33 10.96
CA SER A 145 1.15 -4.56 12.03
C SER A 145 0.27 -4.50 13.28
N SER A 146 -1.05 -4.37 13.11
CA SER A 146 -2.00 -4.34 14.21
C SER A 146 -2.04 -5.66 14.97
N ILE A 147 -1.92 -6.80 14.28
CA ILE A 147 -1.85 -8.12 14.92
C ILE A 147 -0.57 -8.25 15.76
N PHE A 148 0.59 -7.86 15.22
CA PHE A 148 1.87 -8.02 15.93
C PHE A 148 2.10 -7.03 17.06
N PHE A 149 1.63 -5.79 16.91
CA PHE A 149 1.78 -4.75 17.94
C PHE A 149 0.60 -4.70 18.92
N GLY A 150 -0.50 -5.41 18.65
CA GLY A 150 -1.73 -5.30 19.44
C GLY A 150 -2.36 -3.90 19.37
N CYS A 151 -2.01 -3.11 18.35
CA CYS A 151 -2.46 -1.73 18.20
C CYS A 151 -3.23 -1.59 16.87
N PRO A 152 -4.58 -1.63 16.92
CA PRO A 152 -5.43 -1.60 15.73
C PRO A 152 -5.61 -0.18 15.17
N HIS A 153 -4.54 0.60 15.06
CA HIS A 153 -4.60 1.98 14.60
C HIS A 153 -3.87 2.19 13.28
N LEU A 154 -4.52 2.94 12.38
CA LEU A 154 -3.92 3.52 11.19
C LEU A 154 -3.81 5.04 11.42
N ARG A 155 -2.58 5.52 11.61
CA ARG A 155 -2.25 6.93 11.81
C ARG A 155 -1.94 7.58 10.45
N ILE A 156 -2.76 8.55 10.07
CA ILE A 156 -2.63 9.30 8.83
C ILE A 156 -1.92 10.61 9.15
N LEU A 157 -0.62 10.66 8.84
CA LEU A 157 0.28 11.69 9.33
C LEU A 157 0.02 13.07 8.71
N LYS A 158 -0.41 13.11 7.45
CA LYS A 158 -0.64 14.36 6.71
C LYS A 158 -1.83 15.15 7.25
N GLU A 159 -2.86 14.46 7.72
CA GLU A 159 -4.09 15.06 8.26
C GLU A 159 -4.21 14.96 9.78
N ASP A 160 -3.19 14.43 10.46
CA ASP A 160 -3.15 14.16 11.91
C ASP A 160 -4.39 13.40 12.41
N ARG A 161 -4.76 12.34 11.68
CA ARG A 161 -5.95 11.52 11.96
C ARG A 161 -5.58 10.11 12.36
N VAL A 162 -6.38 9.52 13.24
CA VAL A 162 -6.25 8.11 13.64
C VAL A 162 -7.54 7.37 13.29
N ARG A 163 -7.42 6.27 12.54
CA ARG A 163 -8.52 5.35 12.25
C ARG A 163 -8.32 4.07 13.05
N SER A 164 -9.36 3.57 13.70
CA SER A 164 -9.36 2.26 14.33
C SER A 164 -9.73 1.17 13.32
N ILE A 165 -9.09 0.01 13.45
CA ILE A 165 -9.29 -1.18 12.63
C ILE A 165 -10.00 -2.22 13.49
N GLU A 166 -11.26 -2.48 13.19
CA GLU A 166 -12.00 -3.55 13.86
C GLU A 166 -11.52 -4.93 13.36
N ASN A 167 -11.35 -5.88 14.28
CA ASN A 167 -11.02 -7.28 14.00
C ASN A 167 -9.96 -7.49 12.88
N PRO A 168 -8.68 -7.07 13.09
CA PRO A 168 -7.63 -7.15 12.09
C PRO A 168 -7.44 -8.56 11.50
N GLU A 169 -7.54 -9.61 12.32
CA GLU A 169 -7.38 -11.01 11.92
C GLU A 169 -8.44 -11.44 10.91
N LYS A 170 -9.71 -11.08 11.17
CA LYS A 170 -10.84 -11.39 10.28
C LYS A 170 -10.68 -10.69 8.94
N HIS A 171 -10.30 -9.40 8.96
CA HIS A 171 -10.09 -8.64 7.73
C HIS A 171 -8.85 -9.12 6.95
N LEU A 172 -7.81 -9.59 7.63
CA LEU A 172 -6.65 -10.20 6.99
C LEU A 172 -7.03 -11.52 6.30
N ALA A 173 -7.77 -12.40 6.97
CA ALA A 173 -8.26 -13.63 6.36
C ALA A 173 -9.11 -13.34 5.11
N ALA A 174 -10.07 -12.42 5.20
CA ALA A 174 -10.90 -12.02 4.05
C ALA A 174 -10.08 -11.42 2.90
N LEU A 175 -9.05 -10.63 3.21
CA LEU A 175 -8.13 -10.10 2.19
C LEU A 175 -7.34 -11.21 1.48
N LEU A 176 -6.90 -12.24 2.21
CA LEU A 176 -6.20 -13.38 1.64
C LEU A 176 -7.11 -14.25 0.79
N GLU A 177 -8.36 -14.47 1.21
CA GLU A 177 -9.35 -15.15 0.37
C GLU A 177 -9.62 -14.39 -0.92
N TYR A 178 -9.78 -13.07 -0.83
CA TYR A 178 -9.90 -12.21 -1.99
C TYR A 178 -8.66 -12.28 -2.89
N PHE A 179 -7.45 -12.33 -2.31
CA PHE A 179 -6.21 -12.55 -3.08
C PHE A 179 -6.24 -13.86 -3.88
N LEU A 180 -6.70 -14.95 -3.26
CA LEU A 180 -6.83 -16.25 -3.93
C LEU A 180 -7.85 -16.22 -5.07
N ILE A 181 -8.94 -15.45 -4.93
CA ILE A 181 -9.92 -15.21 -6.00
C ILE A 181 -9.30 -14.38 -7.13
N ALA A 182 -8.60 -13.30 -6.78
CA ALA A 182 -7.99 -12.38 -7.73
C ALA A 182 -6.84 -12.99 -8.55
N LEU A 183 -6.30 -14.14 -8.13
CA LEU A 183 -5.38 -14.94 -8.93
C LEU A 183 -6.07 -15.63 -10.12
N ARG A 184 -7.38 -15.89 -10.02
CA ARG A 184 -8.15 -16.65 -11.02
C ARG A 184 -8.93 -15.74 -11.96
N CYS A 185 -9.43 -14.61 -11.45
CA CYS A 185 -10.18 -13.63 -12.21
C CYS A 185 -9.69 -12.20 -11.93
N PRO A 186 -9.77 -11.29 -12.92
CA PRO A 186 -9.46 -9.89 -12.68
C PRO A 186 -10.45 -9.30 -11.68
N SER A 187 -9.94 -8.58 -10.70
CA SER A 187 -10.82 -7.91 -9.74
C SER A 187 -11.43 -6.63 -10.33
N PRO A 188 -12.74 -6.40 -10.13
CA PRO A 188 -13.39 -5.15 -10.53
C PRO A 188 -13.05 -3.97 -9.61
N LEU A 189 -12.41 -4.20 -8.46
CA LEU A 189 -12.22 -3.19 -7.40
C LEU A 189 -11.00 -2.30 -7.66
N LEU A 190 -11.07 -1.42 -8.66
CA LEU A 190 -10.04 -0.41 -8.89
C LEU A 190 -10.02 0.61 -7.76
N SER A 191 -8.83 0.84 -7.18
CA SER A 191 -8.61 1.71 -6.01
C SER A 191 -9.09 3.15 -6.19
N HIS A 192 -9.15 3.67 -7.42
CA HIS A 192 -9.66 5.01 -7.71
C HIS A 192 -11.18 5.06 -7.93
N TRP A 193 -11.84 3.91 -8.13
CA TRP A 193 -13.31 3.82 -8.24
C TRP A 193 -13.98 3.57 -6.89
N THR A 194 -13.25 3.04 -5.91
CA THR A 194 -13.82 2.67 -4.61
C THR A 194 -14.37 3.86 -3.82
N ASP A 195 -13.70 5.02 -3.84
CA ASP A 195 -14.20 6.21 -3.12
C ASP A 195 -15.52 6.75 -3.71
N PRO A 196 -15.63 6.96 -5.04
CA PRO A 196 -16.89 7.33 -5.67
C PRO A 196 -18.04 6.35 -5.39
N ILE A 197 -17.79 5.04 -5.59
CA ILE A 197 -18.81 3.99 -5.44
C ILE A 197 -19.35 3.93 -4.00
N LEU A 198 -18.46 3.97 -3.00
CA LEU A 198 -18.83 3.70 -1.61
C LEU A 198 -19.34 4.93 -0.85
N ARG A 199 -18.91 6.15 -1.23
CA ARG A 199 -19.19 7.37 -0.45
C ARG A 199 -19.99 8.44 -1.19
N LYS A 200 -19.89 8.51 -2.52
CA LYS A 200 -20.40 9.66 -3.30
C LYS A 200 -21.51 9.28 -4.31
N GLY A 201 -21.81 8.00 -4.46
CA GLY A 201 -22.87 7.50 -5.34
C GLY A 201 -22.47 7.44 -6.82
N MET A 202 -23.37 6.91 -7.65
CA MET A 202 -23.13 6.62 -9.07
C MET A 202 -22.79 7.87 -9.90
N GLU A 203 -23.42 9.02 -9.61
CA GLU A 203 -23.14 10.28 -10.33
C GLU A 203 -21.69 10.74 -10.19
N ALA A 204 -21.07 10.50 -9.03
CA ALA A 204 -19.67 10.84 -8.80
C ALA A 204 -18.72 9.90 -9.55
N LEU A 205 -19.10 8.63 -9.71
CA LEU A 205 -18.35 7.66 -10.52
C LEU A 205 -18.41 8.06 -12.01
N GLU A 206 -19.59 8.44 -12.50
CA GLU A 206 -19.76 8.91 -13.88
C GLU A 206 -18.95 10.19 -14.16
N LYS A 207 -18.90 11.13 -13.21
CA LYS A 207 -18.02 12.31 -13.32
C LYS A 207 -16.55 11.94 -13.29
N ALA A 208 -16.12 11.02 -12.42
CA ALA A 208 -14.74 10.53 -12.39
C ALA A 208 -14.36 9.78 -13.68
N ARG A 209 -15.33 9.10 -14.31
CA ARG A 209 -15.19 8.46 -15.63
C ARG A 209 -15.03 9.49 -16.75
N LEU A 210 -15.80 10.58 -16.72
CA LEU A 210 -15.73 11.66 -17.72
C LEU A 210 -14.49 12.55 -17.57
N GLN A 211 -13.98 12.70 -16.34
CA GLN A 211 -12.74 13.42 -16.02
C GLN A 211 -11.52 12.50 -15.99
N GLY A 212 -11.61 11.31 -16.62
CA GLY A 212 -10.64 10.23 -16.48
C GLY A 212 -9.17 10.71 -16.58
N PRO A 213 -8.23 10.00 -15.92
CA PRO A 213 -6.81 10.31 -16.05
C PRO A 213 -6.46 10.31 -17.54
N SER A 214 -5.83 11.38 -18.04
CA SER A 214 -5.41 11.41 -19.44
C SER A 214 -4.44 10.25 -19.69
N LEU A 215 -4.81 9.43 -20.67
CA LEU A 215 -4.05 8.40 -21.38
C LEU A 215 -3.91 7.01 -20.75
N GLU A 216 -4.68 6.12 -21.39
CA GLU A 216 -4.50 4.68 -21.57
C GLU A 216 -4.74 3.84 -20.31
N ASP A 217 -6.01 3.61 -20.02
CA ASP A 217 -6.44 2.42 -19.28
C ASP A 217 -6.38 1.22 -20.25
N PRO A 218 -5.34 0.37 -20.17
CA PRO A 218 -5.18 -0.76 -21.08
C PRO A 218 -6.32 -1.77 -20.93
N VAL A 219 -7.10 -1.72 -19.85
CA VAL A 219 -8.28 -2.56 -19.64
C VAL A 219 -9.45 -2.04 -20.47
N TYR A 220 -9.64 -0.72 -20.53
CA TYR A 220 -10.67 -0.12 -21.38
C TYR A 220 -10.35 -0.36 -22.86
N ASP A 221 -9.12 -0.09 -23.28
CA ASP A 221 -8.70 -0.33 -24.68
C ASP A 221 -8.78 -1.83 -25.06
N TRP A 222 -8.48 -2.74 -24.12
CA TRP A 222 -8.60 -4.19 -24.33
C TRP A 222 -10.04 -4.71 -24.35
N VAL A 223 -10.93 -4.17 -23.51
CA VAL A 223 -12.35 -4.55 -23.49
C VAL A 223 -13.07 -3.98 -24.73
N VAL A 224 -12.83 -2.71 -25.06
CA VAL A 224 -13.48 -2.03 -26.20
C VAL A 224 -13.03 -2.64 -27.53
N SER A 225 -11.74 -2.91 -27.71
CA SER A 225 -11.21 -3.58 -28.92
C SER A 225 -11.74 -5.00 -29.14
N ARG A 226 -12.35 -5.63 -28.11
CA ARG A 226 -12.98 -6.96 -28.22
C ARG A 226 -14.50 -6.91 -28.32
N THR A 227 -15.13 -5.81 -27.91
CA THR A 227 -16.57 -5.59 -28.12
C THR A 227 -16.89 -5.02 -29.52
N GLU A 228 -15.89 -4.43 -30.19
CA GLU A 228 -15.97 -4.04 -31.59
C GLU A 228 -15.46 -5.18 -32.50
N LEU A 229 -16.18 -6.30 -32.54
CA LEU A 229 -16.07 -7.26 -33.64
C LEU A 229 -17.15 -6.91 -34.68
N PRO A 230 -16.83 -6.92 -35.99
CA PRO A 230 -17.79 -6.56 -37.03
C PRO A 230 -18.93 -7.58 -37.08
N THR A 231 -20.16 -7.08 -37.21
CA THR A 231 -21.28 -7.84 -37.81
C THR A 231 -20.97 -8.24 -39.24
#